data_AF-G4HMX2-F1
#
_entry.id   AF-G4HMX2-F1
#
_cell.length_a   1.000
_cell.length_b   1.000
_cell.length_c   1.000
_cell.angle_alpha   90.00
_cell.angle_beta   90.00
_cell.angle_gamma   90.00
#
_symmetry.space_group_name_H-M   'P 1'
#
loop_
_entity.id
_entity.type
_entity.pdbx_description
1 polymer ?
#
loop_
_entity_poly.entity_id
_entity_poly.type
_entity_poly.pdbx_seq_one_letter_code
_entity_poly.pdbx_strand_id
1 'polypeptide(L)'
;MDAVLYLILAALYLALFAYGLVLFKRDPSPGLRYLLLVVTAGLIWDNGIIGLGRWIGEGRLLEQLNLSRYWVHALATPLLTLVSFDLILRSGSAWARKSAAAWGAWLVTVLLIVLEIITVTLDLSLAPSLQYGALRYVSTESSGPPLMVMIILVPLLLAGVTVWRRERSPLLFIGTILMAAGSAIPIPVESSAVTNVFELILLLSLWLTVRKVMNARTWSFR
;
A
#
# COMPACT_ATOMS: atom_id res chain seq x y z
N MET A 1 -22.43 8.25 3.91
CA MET A 1 -21.34 9.06 4.49
C MET A 1 -20.00 8.57 3.97
N ASP A 2 -19.77 7.26 4.01
CA ASP A 2 -18.53 6.62 3.54
C ASP A 2 -18.16 6.92 2.09
N ALA A 3 -19.12 6.97 1.16
CA ALA A 3 -18.82 7.32 -0.23
C ALA A 3 -18.03 8.64 -0.35
N VAL A 4 -18.37 9.65 0.46
CA VAL A 4 -17.65 10.93 0.47
C VAL A 4 -16.26 10.77 1.12
N LEU A 5 -16.15 10.00 2.20
CA LEU A 5 -14.86 9.71 2.85
C LEU A 5 -13.89 9.01 1.88
N TYR A 6 -14.38 8.03 1.12
CA TYR A 6 -13.62 7.34 0.09
C TYR A 6 -13.16 8.28 -1.04
N LEU A 7 -14.00 9.23 -1.47
CA LEU A 7 -13.57 10.25 -2.44
C LEU A 7 -12.51 11.20 -1.86
N ILE A 8 -12.63 11.58 -0.59
CA ILE A 8 -11.61 12.38 0.11
C ILE A 8 -10.30 11.59 0.18
N LEU A 9 -10.34 10.31 0.56
CA LEU A 9 -9.17 9.44 0.57
C LEU A 9 -8.54 9.32 -0.81
N ALA A 10 -9.32 9.12 -1.87
CA ALA A 10 -8.84 9.08 -3.25
C ALA A 10 -8.12 10.39 -3.64
N ALA A 11 -8.66 11.55 -3.24
CA ALA A 11 -8.03 12.85 -3.47
C ALA A 11 -6.72 13.02 -2.68
N LEU A 12 -6.66 12.53 -1.43
CA LEU A 12 -5.44 12.55 -0.62
C LEU A 12 -4.37 11.61 -1.22
N TYR A 13 -4.75 10.44 -1.72
CA TYR A 13 -3.84 9.56 -2.45
C TYR A 13 -3.36 10.20 -3.76
N LEU A 14 -4.21 10.95 -4.46
CA LEU A 14 -3.80 11.71 -5.64
C LEU A 14 -2.75 12.78 -5.31
N ALA A 15 -2.92 13.48 -4.18
CA ALA A 15 -1.91 14.42 -3.68
C ALA A 15 -0.60 13.71 -3.33
N LEU A 16 -0.64 12.54 -2.68
CA LEU A 16 0.55 11.73 -2.41
C LEU A 16 1.22 11.21 -3.69
N PHE A 17 0.43 10.81 -4.70
CA PHE A 17 0.94 10.38 -5.99
C PHE A 17 1.66 11.52 -6.71
N ALA A 18 1.06 12.71 -6.75
CA ALA A 18 1.70 13.91 -7.29
C ALA A 18 2.99 14.25 -6.54
N TYR A 19 2.99 14.16 -5.21
CA TYR A 19 4.18 14.32 -4.40
C TYR A 19 5.27 13.28 -4.74
N GLY A 20 4.90 12.02 -4.90
CA GLY A 20 5.78 10.94 -5.34
C GLY A 20 6.40 11.19 -6.72
N LEU A 21 5.63 11.73 -7.68
CA LEU A 21 6.15 12.13 -8.99
C LEU A 21 7.18 13.26 -8.90
N VAL A 22 6.96 14.23 -8.02
CA VAL A 22 7.92 15.30 -7.76
C VAL A 22 9.23 14.73 -7.19
N LEU A 23 9.15 13.79 -6.24
CA LEU A 23 10.32 13.10 -5.71
C LEU A 23 11.05 12.32 -6.79
N PHE A 24 10.33 11.52 -7.59
CA PHE A 24 10.88 10.72 -8.69
C PHE A 24 11.67 11.58 -9.68
N LYS A 25 11.12 12.73 -10.09
CA LYS A 25 11.77 13.65 -11.03
C LYS A 25 13.02 14.33 -10.46
N ARG A 26 13.11 14.48 -9.13
CA ARG A 26 14.22 15.15 -8.44
C ARG A 26 15.32 14.18 -7.98
N ASP A 27 15.05 12.88 -8.03
CA ASP A 27 15.98 11.87 -7.56
C ASP A 27 17.05 11.58 -8.63
N PRO A 28 18.34 11.82 -8.34
CA PRO A 28 19.41 11.56 -9.30
C PRO A 28 19.66 10.06 -9.53
N SER A 29 19.05 9.17 -8.73
CA SER A 29 19.29 7.72 -8.80
C SER A 29 18.00 6.95 -8.47
N PRO A 30 16.93 7.08 -9.28
CA PRO A 30 15.66 6.37 -9.04
C PRO A 30 15.88 4.85 -8.94
N GLY A 31 15.02 4.17 -8.19
CA GLY A 31 15.10 2.74 -7.93
C GLY A 31 13.76 2.13 -7.55
N LEU A 32 13.76 0.90 -7.03
CA LEU A 32 12.54 0.14 -6.77
C LEU A 32 11.59 0.80 -5.75
N ARG A 33 12.08 1.71 -4.89
CA ARG A 33 11.24 2.50 -3.97
C ARG A 33 10.13 3.28 -4.68
N TYR A 34 10.28 3.61 -5.97
CA TYR A 34 9.25 4.30 -6.75
C TYR A 34 8.18 3.38 -7.33
N LEU A 35 8.28 2.06 -7.16
CA LEU A 35 7.14 1.16 -7.32
C LEU A 35 5.98 1.54 -6.39
N LEU A 36 6.25 2.32 -5.33
CA LEU A 36 5.25 2.97 -4.49
C LEU A 36 4.27 3.86 -5.29
N LEU A 37 4.66 4.38 -6.46
CA LEU A 37 3.72 5.07 -7.36
C LEU A 37 2.61 4.12 -7.84
N VAL A 38 2.94 2.87 -8.17
CA VAL A 38 1.97 1.85 -8.59
C VAL A 38 1.02 1.53 -7.45
N VAL A 39 1.57 1.34 -6.24
CA VAL A 39 0.76 1.09 -5.02
C VAL A 39 -0.18 2.27 -4.74
N THR A 40 0.35 3.50 -4.81
CA THR A 40 -0.45 4.71 -4.57
C THR A 40 -1.54 4.86 -5.63
N ALA A 41 -1.25 4.59 -6.92
CA ALA A 41 -2.23 4.60 -7.98
C ALA A 41 -3.33 3.54 -7.78
N GLY A 42 -2.96 2.36 -7.28
CA GLY A 42 -3.92 1.32 -6.91
C GLY A 42 -4.89 1.78 -5.81
N LEU A 43 -4.41 2.53 -4.81
CA LEU A 43 -5.26 3.07 -3.75
C LEU A 43 -6.16 4.22 -4.22
N ILE A 44 -5.71 5.05 -5.17
CA ILE A 44 -6.56 6.04 -5.84
C ILE A 44 -7.70 5.32 -6.56
N TRP A 45 -7.37 4.28 -7.32
CA TRP A 45 -8.36 3.49 -8.05
C TRP A 45 -9.36 2.84 -7.09
N ASP A 46 -8.86 2.14 -6.06
CA ASP A 46 -9.69 1.45 -5.07
C ASP A 46 -10.69 2.39 -4.40
N ASN A 47 -10.18 3.46 -3.78
CA ASN A 47 -10.99 4.42 -3.05
C ASN A 47 -11.91 5.23 -4.00
N GLY A 48 -11.47 5.48 -5.24
CA GLY A 48 -12.28 6.11 -6.27
C GLY A 48 -13.49 5.27 -6.68
N ILE A 49 -13.30 3.97 -6.94
CA ILE A 49 -14.39 3.07 -7.30
C ILE A 49 -15.39 2.91 -6.15
N ILE A 50 -14.93 2.72 -4.91
CA ILE A 50 -15.83 2.62 -3.75
C ILE A 50 -16.59 3.94 -3.56
N GLY A 51 -15.89 5.07 -3.65
CA GLY A 51 -16.48 6.39 -3.50
C GLY A 51 -17.58 6.63 -4.53
N LEU A 52 -17.29 6.36 -5.81
CA LEU A 52 -18.22 6.57 -6.91
C LEU A 52 -19.36 5.54 -6.99
N GLY A 53 -19.22 4.40 -6.30
CA GLY A 53 -20.09 3.23 -6.52
C GLY A 53 -21.59 3.52 -6.37
N ARG A 54 -21.99 4.36 -5.41
CA ARG A 54 -23.42 4.74 -5.25
C ARG A 54 -24.01 5.51 -6.42
N TRP A 55 -23.18 6.23 -7.18
CA TRP A 55 -23.59 7.01 -8.34
C TRP A 55 -23.51 6.19 -9.64
N ILE A 56 -22.61 5.22 -9.69
CA ILE A 56 -22.56 4.23 -10.79
C ILE A 56 -23.77 3.31 -10.72
N GLY A 57 -24.20 2.95 -9.51
CA GLY A 57 -25.33 2.06 -9.27
C GLY A 57 -24.96 0.59 -9.37
N GLU A 58 -25.87 -0.26 -8.90
CA GLU A 58 -25.70 -1.70 -8.97
C GLU A 58 -25.77 -2.19 -10.42
N GLY A 59 -24.84 -3.07 -10.78
CA GLY A 59 -24.88 -3.81 -12.05
C GLY A 59 -23.50 -4.21 -12.52
N ARG A 60 -23.45 -4.79 -13.71
CA ARG A 60 -22.24 -5.37 -14.32
C ARG A 60 -21.05 -4.41 -14.39
N LEU A 61 -21.30 -3.11 -14.63
CA LEU A 61 -20.22 -2.12 -14.67
C LEU A 61 -19.53 -1.99 -13.31
N LEU A 62 -20.31 -1.76 -12.24
CA LEU A 62 -19.76 -1.62 -10.89
C LEU A 62 -19.10 -2.92 -10.45
N GLU A 63 -19.68 -4.07 -10.75
CA GLU A 63 -19.09 -5.38 -10.48
C GLU A 63 -17.70 -5.54 -11.14
N GLN A 64 -17.57 -5.27 -12.44
CA GLN A 64 -16.29 -5.36 -13.15
C GLN A 64 -15.24 -4.37 -12.64
N LEU A 65 -15.67 -3.14 -12.32
CA LEU A 65 -14.79 -2.16 -11.67
C LEU A 65 -14.32 -2.68 -10.31
N ASN A 66 -15.20 -3.32 -9.54
CA ASN A 66 -14.81 -3.91 -8.27
C ASN A 66 -13.85 -5.09 -8.43
N LEU A 67 -14.09 -5.98 -9.39
CA LEU A 67 -13.16 -7.07 -9.74
C LEU A 67 -11.76 -6.52 -10.03
N SER A 68 -11.66 -5.42 -10.78
CA SER A 68 -10.36 -4.80 -11.07
C SER A 68 -9.64 -4.30 -9.81
N ARG A 69 -10.36 -3.90 -8.75
CA ARG A 69 -9.76 -3.50 -7.47
C ARG A 69 -9.00 -4.66 -6.84
N TYR A 70 -9.60 -5.84 -6.82
CA TYR A 70 -8.97 -7.06 -6.31
C TYR A 70 -7.71 -7.42 -7.09
N TRP A 71 -7.77 -7.40 -8.42
CA TRP A 71 -6.59 -7.63 -9.28
C TRP A 71 -5.48 -6.61 -9.04
N VAL A 72 -5.83 -5.32 -8.98
CA VAL A 72 -4.86 -4.25 -8.72
C VAL A 72 -4.22 -4.44 -7.35
N HIS A 73 -4.99 -4.76 -6.31
CA HIS A 73 -4.46 -5.01 -4.97
C HIS A 73 -3.53 -6.23 -4.96
N ALA A 74 -3.93 -7.32 -5.63
CA ALA A 74 -3.16 -8.55 -5.72
C ALA A 74 -1.79 -8.38 -6.39
N LEU A 75 -1.67 -7.43 -7.31
CA LEU A 75 -0.42 -7.15 -8.02
C LEU A 75 0.38 -6.03 -7.37
N ALA A 76 -0.28 -4.97 -6.89
CA ALA A 76 0.38 -3.75 -6.43
C ALA A 76 0.90 -3.87 -4.99
N THR A 77 0.10 -4.35 -4.04
CA THR A 77 0.47 -4.40 -2.62
C THR A 77 1.74 -5.23 -2.35
N PRO A 78 1.97 -6.40 -2.99
CA PRO A 78 3.24 -7.13 -2.87
C PRO A 78 4.49 -6.32 -3.21
N LEU A 79 4.39 -5.32 -4.10
CA LEU A 79 5.52 -4.47 -4.50
C LEU A 79 6.11 -3.69 -3.31
N LEU A 80 5.35 -3.51 -2.22
CA LEU A 80 5.85 -2.94 -0.97
C LEU A 80 7.05 -3.72 -0.41
N THR A 81 7.21 -4.99 -0.75
CA THR A 81 8.41 -5.78 -0.43
C THR A 81 9.65 -5.23 -1.13
N LEU A 82 9.57 -4.96 -2.44
CA LEU A 82 10.66 -4.37 -3.21
C LEU A 82 10.94 -2.93 -2.82
N VAL A 83 9.88 -2.17 -2.50
CA VAL A 83 10.01 -0.81 -1.95
C VAL A 83 10.79 -0.87 -0.63
N SER A 84 10.41 -1.77 0.27
CA SER A 84 11.08 -1.98 1.56
C SER A 84 12.56 -2.34 1.37
N PHE A 85 12.85 -3.26 0.45
CA PHE A 85 14.22 -3.65 0.12
C PHE A 85 15.06 -2.47 -0.38
N ASP A 86 14.56 -1.66 -1.32
CA ASP A 86 15.31 -0.49 -1.83
C ASP A 86 15.47 0.58 -0.73
N LEU A 87 14.48 0.80 0.15
CA LEU A 87 14.64 1.70 1.30
C LEU A 87 15.75 1.25 2.24
N ILE A 88 15.82 -0.05 2.54
CA ILE A 88 16.91 -0.64 3.33
C ILE A 88 18.25 -0.46 2.63
N LEU A 89 18.34 -0.79 1.35
CA LEU A 89 19.55 -0.66 0.55
C LEU A 89 20.06 0.78 0.55
N ARG A 90 19.15 1.73 0.35
CA ARG A 90 19.47 3.16 0.24
C ARG A 90 19.80 3.81 1.59
N SER A 91 19.37 3.23 2.71
CA SER A 91 19.85 3.61 4.05
C SER A 91 21.30 3.20 4.35
N GLY A 92 22.00 2.57 3.39
CA GLY A 92 23.40 2.15 3.54
C GLY A 92 23.58 0.82 4.26
N SER A 93 22.55 -0.02 4.33
CA SER A 93 22.65 -1.33 4.98
C SER A 93 23.55 -2.28 4.18
N ALA A 94 24.61 -2.81 4.83
CA ALA A 94 25.61 -3.63 4.17
C ALA A 94 25.07 -4.97 3.65
N TRP A 95 24.12 -5.59 4.36
CA TRP A 95 23.54 -6.88 3.96
C TRP A 95 22.65 -6.75 2.72
N ALA A 96 21.96 -5.62 2.55
CA ALA A 96 21.08 -5.37 1.41
C ALA A 96 21.86 -5.17 0.10
N ARG A 97 23.18 -4.92 0.17
CA ARG A 97 24.05 -4.86 -1.01
C ARG A 97 24.37 -6.24 -1.60
N LYS A 98 24.10 -7.32 -0.86
CA LYS A 98 24.34 -8.69 -1.35
C LYS A 98 23.30 -9.07 -2.39
N SER A 99 23.71 -9.73 -3.48
CA SER A 99 22.81 -10.22 -4.53
C SER A 99 21.72 -11.16 -3.97
N ALA A 100 22.06 -11.98 -2.98
CA ALA A 100 21.11 -12.86 -2.31
C ALA A 100 19.93 -12.09 -1.66
N ALA A 101 20.17 -10.89 -1.13
CA ALA A 101 19.11 -10.07 -0.56
C ALA A 101 18.16 -9.53 -1.64
N ALA A 102 18.70 -9.12 -2.80
CA ALA A 102 17.89 -8.69 -3.94
C ALA A 102 17.04 -9.85 -4.51
N TRP A 103 17.65 -11.02 -4.72
CA TRP A 103 16.94 -12.22 -5.17
C TRP A 103 15.87 -12.66 -4.17
N GLY A 104 16.17 -12.61 -2.87
CA GLY A 104 15.20 -12.89 -1.81
C GLY A 104 14.00 -11.95 -1.86
N ALA A 105 14.22 -10.64 -2.03
CA ALA A 105 13.13 -9.67 -2.13
C ALA A 105 12.24 -9.91 -3.36
N TRP A 106 12.83 -10.21 -4.52
CA TRP A 106 12.08 -10.58 -5.72
C TRP A 106 11.29 -11.88 -5.55
N LEU A 107 11.92 -12.93 -5.00
CA LEU A 107 11.27 -14.20 -4.75
C LEU A 107 10.06 -14.03 -3.82
N VAL A 108 10.24 -13.32 -2.69
CA VAL A 108 9.13 -13.03 -1.76
C VAL A 108 8.02 -12.26 -2.47
N THR A 109 8.35 -11.25 -3.27
CA THR A 109 7.35 -10.47 -4.01
C THR A 109 6.53 -11.35 -4.97
N VAL A 110 7.21 -12.21 -5.74
CA VAL A 110 6.55 -13.13 -6.68
C VAL A 110 5.67 -14.14 -5.93
N LEU A 111 6.18 -14.73 -4.84
CA LEU A 111 5.41 -15.67 -4.03
C LEU A 111 4.16 -15.01 -3.44
N LEU A 112 4.27 -13.76 -2.99
CA LEU A 112 3.13 -13.00 -2.47
C LEU A 112 2.10 -12.66 -3.55
N ILE A 113 2.54 -12.30 -4.76
CA ILE A 113 1.64 -12.11 -5.91
C ILE A 113 0.88 -13.41 -6.21
N VAL A 114 1.60 -14.54 -6.32
CA VAL A 114 1.01 -15.84 -6.61
C VAL A 114 0.03 -16.25 -5.52
N LEU A 115 0.41 -16.08 -4.25
CA LEU A 115 -0.46 -16.36 -3.11
C LEU A 115 -1.77 -15.58 -3.21
N GLU A 116 -1.69 -14.27 -3.40
CA GLU A 116 -2.88 -13.39 -3.43
C GLU A 116 -3.76 -13.64 -4.66
N ILE A 117 -3.17 -13.98 -5.81
CA ILE A 117 -3.92 -14.39 -6.98
C ILE A 117 -4.72 -15.66 -6.68
N ILE A 118 -4.07 -16.68 -6.10
CA ILE A 118 -4.71 -17.98 -5.83
C ILE A 118 -5.75 -17.87 -4.71
N THR A 119 -5.45 -17.18 -3.61
CA THR A 119 -6.32 -17.20 -2.42
C THR A 119 -7.41 -16.14 -2.41
N VAL A 120 -7.27 -15.07 -3.20
CA VAL A 120 -8.19 -13.91 -3.17
C VAL A 120 -8.79 -13.59 -4.53
N THR A 121 -8.13 -13.91 -5.64
CA THR A 121 -8.49 -13.31 -6.95
C THR A 121 -9.10 -14.30 -7.95
N LEU A 122 -8.59 -15.53 -8.06
CA LEU A 122 -9.01 -16.46 -9.12
C LEU A 122 -10.44 -16.98 -8.97
N ASP A 123 -10.84 -17.37 -7.76
CA ASP A 123 -12.18 -17.91 -7.47
C ASP A 123 -13.11 -16.86 -6.84
N LEU A 124 -12.90 -15.59 -7.18
CA LEU A 124 -13.59 -14.47 -6.55
C LEU A 124 -15.07 -14.41 -6.97
N SER A 125 -15.95 -14.67 -6.01
CA SER A 125 -17.39 -14.44 -6.12
C SER A 125 -17.78 -13.13 -5.44
N LEU A 126 -18.45 -12.24 -6.19
CA LEU A 126 -18.78 -10.89 -5.76
C LEU A 126 -20.28 -10.69 -5.57
N ALA A 127 -20.67 -10.09 -4.46
CA ALA A 127 -22.05 -9.67 -4.21
C ALA A 127 -22.14 -8.17 -3.90
N PRO A 128 -23.21 -7.48 -4.34
CA PRO A 128 -23.40 -6.07 -4.04
C PRO A 128 -23.65 -5.87 -2.53
N SER A 129 -23.05 -4.83 -1.98
CA SER A 129 -23.15 -4.48 -0.57
C SER A 129 -23.18 -2.96 -0.40
N LEU A 130 -24.21 -2.48 0.30
CA LEU A 130 -24.38 -1.07 0.67
C LEU A 130 -24.09 -0.91 2.15
N GLN A 131 -22.87 -0.48 2.49
CA GLN A 131 -22.43 -0.26 3.87
C GLN A 131 -22.20 1.22 4.10
N TYR A 132 -22.83 1.81 5.12
CA TYR A 132 -22.64 3.20 5.55
C TYR A 132 -22.76 4.26 4.41
N GLY A 133 -23.53 3.92 3.37
CA GLY A 133 -23.76 4.74 2.18
C GLY A 133 -22.68 4.66 1.10
N ALA A 134 -21.80 3.65 1.13
CA ALA A 134 -20.92 3.26 0.04
C ALA A 134 -21.42 1.96 -0.60
N LEU A 135 -21.76 2.00 -1.90
CA LEU A 135 -22.18 0.83 -2.67
C LEU A 135 -20.94 0.21 -3.33
N ARG A 136 -20.66 -1.06 -3.06
CA ARG A 136 -19.54 -1.79 -3.67
C ARG A 136 -19.86 -3.27 -3.76
N TYR A 137 -19.15 -3.97 -4.64
CA TYR A 137 -19.20 -5.43 -4.66
C TYR A 137 -18.09 -5.96 -3.74
N VAL A 138 -18.45 -6.90 -2.85
CA VAL A 138 -17.55 -7.51 -1.87
C VAL A 138 -17.48 -9.02 -2.07
N SER A 139 -16.36 -9.63 -1.69
CA SER A 139 -16.20 -11.09 -1.71
C SER A 139 -17.20 -11.76 -0.76
N THR A 140 -17.85 -12.83 -1.23
CA THR A 140 -18.80 -13.63 -0.44
C THR A 140 -18.12 -14.65 0.47
N GLU A 141 -16.83 -14.94 0.27
CA GLU A 141 -16.12 -16.05 0.92
C GLU A 141 -15.04 -15.62 1.93
N SER A 142 -14.63 -14.34 1.92
CA SER A 142 -13.55 -13.87 2.80
C SER A 142 -14.07 -13.32 4.14
N SER A 143 -13.89 -14.08 5.23
CA SER A 143 -14.29 -13.67 6.60
C SER A 143 -13.14 -13.49 7.60
N GLY A 144 -11.89 -13.44 7.15
CA GLY A 144 -10.69 -13.29 8.00
C GLY A 144 -9.94 -11.97 7.79
N PRO A 145 -9.11 -11.52 8.76
CA PRO A 145 -8.17 -10.42 8.55
C PRO A 145 -7.31 -10.72 7.32
N PRO A 146 -6.98 -9.73 6.47
CA PRO A 146 -6.22 -10.00 5.25
C PRO A 146 -4.85 -10.55 5.62
N LEU A 147 -4.68 -11.88 5.50
CA LEU A 147 -3.44 -12.60 5.80
C LEU A 147 -2.26 -11.98 5.06
N MET A 148 -2.53 -11.46 3.86
CA MET A 148 -1.60 -10.74 3.01
C MET A 148 -1.04 -9.47 3.65
N VAL A 149 -1.90 -8.62 4.23
CA VAL A 149 -1.47 -7.41 4.95
C VAL A 149 -0.49 -7.80 6.06
N MET A 150 -0.81 -8.86 6.82
CA MET A 150 0.05 -9.32 7.92
C MET A 150 1.44 -9.76 7.43
N ILE A 151 1.53 -10.43 6.28
CA ILE A 151 2.82 -10.85 5.74
C ILE A 151 3.62 -9.66 5.20
N ILE A 152 2.98 -8.71 4.50
CA ILE A 152 3.62 -7.49 3.97
C ILE A 152 4.15 -6.57 5.07
N LEU A 153 3.56 -6.60 6.27
CA LEU A 153 4.09 -5.84 7.41
C LEU A 153 5.51 -6.29 7.79
N VAL A 154 5.92 -7.52 7.53
CA VAL A 154 7.27 -8.02 7.87
C VAL A 154 8.37 -7.25 7.13
N PRO A 155 8.40 -7.17 5.78
CA PRO A 155 9.39 -6.36 5.08
C PRO A 155 9.28 -4.86 5.41
N LEU A 156 8.07 -4.33 5.63
CA LEU A 156 7.87 -2.93 6.03
C LEU A 156 8.46 -2.63 7.41
N LEU A 157 8.27 -3.51 8.40
CA LEU A 157 8.85 -3.37 9.73
C LEU A 157 10.37 -3.49 9.68
N LEU A 158 10.91 -4.43 8.90
CA LEU A 158 12.34 -4.57 8.70
C LEU A 158 12.95 -3.29 8.11
N ALA A 159 12.28 -2.70 7.11
CA ALA A 159 12.67 -1.41 6.54
C ALA A 159 12.54 -0.28 7.57
N GLY A 160 11.43 -0.20 8.29
CA GLY A 160 11.19 0.79 9.33
C GLY A 160 12.26 0.78 10.42
N VAL A 161 12.59 -0.39 10.96
CA VAL A 161 13.64 -0.54 11.98
C VAL A 161 15.02 -0.18 11.41
N THR A 162 15.34 -0.64 10.20
CA THR A 162 16.65 -0.38 9.60
C THR A 162 16.86 1.10 9.29
N VAL A 163 15.87 1.73 8.67
CA VAL A 163 15.87 3.16 8.37
C VAL A 163 15.87 3.98 9.66
N TRP A 164 15.12 3.59 10.69
CA TRP A 164 15.16 4.29 11.97
C TRP A 164 16.57 4.26 12.56
N ARG A 165 17.22 3.10 12.63
CA ARG A 165 18.58 2.98 13.18
C ARG A 165 19.63 3.75 12.38
N ARG A 166 19.50 3.83 11.05
CA ARG A 166 20.52 4.43 10.17
C ARG A 166 20.28 5.90 9.85
N GLU A 167 19.03 6.28 9.61
CA GLU A 167 18.62 7.62 9.17
C GLU A 167 17.93 8.44 10.27
N ARG A 168 17.81 7.88 11.48
CA ARG A 168 17.13 8.47 12.65
C ARG A 168 15.69 8.91 12.36
N SER A 169 15.01 8.19 11.47
CA SER A 169 13.61 8.45 11.10
C SER A 169 12.73 7.29 11.53
N PRO A 170 11.91 7.45 12.59
CA PRO A 170 10.99 6.40 13.04
C PRO A 170 9.69 6.35 12.22
N LEU A 171 9.52 7.24 11.22
CA LEU A 171 8.24 7.46 10.55
C LEU A 171 7.66 6.18 9.95
N LEU A 172 8.44 5.44 9.16
CA LEU A 172 7.99 4.18 8.55
C LEU A 172 7.67 3.12 9.61
N PHE A 173 8.47 3.04 10.68
CA PHE A 173 8.19 2.11 11.78
C PHE A 173 6.84 2.43 12.43
N ILE A 174 6.60 3.69 12.79
CA ILE A 174 5.34 4.15 13.38
C ILE A 174 4.17 3.88 12.43
N GLY A 175 4.30 4.27 11.15
CA GLY A 175 3.25 4.03 10.15
C GLY A 175 2.90 2.55 9.97
N THR A 176 3.90 1.68 10.01
CA THR A 176 3.71 0.22 9.92
C THR A 176 3.04 -0.34 11.16
N ILE A 177 3.40 0.10 12.36
CA ILE A 177 2.75 -0.31 13.62
C ILE A 177 1.29 0.18 13.67
N LEU A 178 1.03 1.41 13.22
CA LEU A 178 -0.33 1.94 13.14
C LEU A 178 -1.18 1.13 12.16
N MET A 179 -0.63 0.75 10.99
CA MET A 179 -1.32 -0.13 10.05
C MET A 179 -1.63 -1.51 10.64
N ALA A 180 -0.67 -2.09 11.36
CA ALA A 180 -0.86 -3.36 12.05
C ALA A 180 -1.99 -3.28 13.08
N ALA A 181 -1.97 -2.25 13.94
CA ALA A 181 -2.99 -2.03 14.94
C ALA A 181 -4.38 -1.79 14.31
N GLY A 182 -4.46 -0.93 13.29
CA GLY A 182 -5.70 -0.61 12.59
C GLY A 182 -6.29 -1.76 11.77
N SER A 183 -5.48 -2.77 11.44
CA SER A 183 -5.94 -3.98 10.73
C SER A 183 -6.28 -5.14 11.67
N ALA A 184 -5.65 -5.21 12.85
CA ALA A 184 -5.83 -6.30 13.81
C ALA A 184 -6.93 -6.04 14.84
N ILE A 185 -7.18 -4.77 15.19
CA ILE A 185 -8.09 -4.37 16.25
C ILE A 185 -9.40 -3.89 15.61
N PRO A 186 -10.55 -4.50 15.91
CA PRO A 186 -11.85 -3.95 15.51
C PRO A 186 -12.04 -2.58 16.15
N ILE A 187 -12.15 -1.54 15.32
CA ILE A 187 -12.36 -0.18 15.79
C ILE A 187 -13.87 0.05 15.84
N PRO A 188 -14.45 0.44 17.00
CA PRO A 188 -15.90 0.62 17.17
C PRO A 188 -16.36 1.94 16.54
N VAL A 189 -16.20 2.05 15.22
CA VAL A 189 -16.62 3.18 14.41
C VAL A 189 -17.48 2.63 13.28
N GLU A 190 -18.64 3.24 13.08
CA GLU A 190 -19.59 2.92 12.01
C GLU A 190 -19.10 3.42 10.63
N SER A 191 -17.91 2.97 10.21
CA SER A 191 -17.37 3.30 8.90
C SER A 191 -16.46 2.19 8.39
N SER A 192 -16.66 1.84 7.13
CA SER A 192 -15.81 0.91 6.39
C SER A 192 -14.51 1.56 5.87
N ALA A 193 -14.41 2.89 5.94
CA ALA A 193 -13.25 3.65 5.45
C ALA A 193 -12.07 3.69 6.43
N VAL A 194 -12.26 3.27 7.69
CA VAL A 194 -11.26 3.40 8.77
C VAL A 194 -9.93 2.73 8.42
N THR A 195 -9.95 1.51 7.89
CA THR A 195 -8.72 0.79 7.48
C THR A 195 -7.95 1.56 6.40
N ASN A 196 -8.64 2.23 5.48
CA ASN A 196 -8.01 3.05 4.43
C ASN A 196 -7.32 4.30 5.00
N VAL A 197 -7.74 4.79 6.18
CA VAL A 197 -7.02 5.88 6.87
C VAL A 197 -5.66 5.38 7.36
N PHE A 198 -5.57 4.14 7.86
CA PHE A 198 -4.30 3.56 8.27
C PHE A 198 -3.37 3.29 7.08
N GLU A 199 -3.93 2.85 5.94
CA GLU A 199 -3.19 2.74 4.68
C GLU A 199 -2.66 4.10 4.22
N LEU A 200 -3.45 5.17 4.35
CA LEU A 200 -3.00 6.53 4.04
C LEU A 200 -1.83 6.96 4.93
N ILE A 201 -1.91 6.70 6.23
CA ILE A 201 -0.82 6.99 7.18
C ILE A 201 0.44 6.19 6.81
N LEU A 202 0.29 4.92 6.44
CA LEU A 202 1.40 4.08 5.98
C LEU A 202 2.04 4.64 4.70
N LEU A 203 1.24 4.97 3.68
CA LEU A 203 1.71 5.53 2.41
C LEU A 203 2.39 6.89 2.59
N LEU A 204 1.83 7.75 3.45
CA LEU A 204 2.47 9.00 3.83
C LEU A 204 3.84 8.74 4.48
N SER A 205 3.91 7.80 5.44
CA SER A 205 5.17 7.45 6.09
C SER A 205 6.21 6.92 5.11
N LEU A 206 5.81 6.10 4.13
CA LEU A 206 6.67 5.59 3.07
C LEU A 206 7.19 6.72 2.18
N TRP A 207 6.33 7.61 1.70
CA TRP A 207 6.75 8.76 0.87
C TRP A 207 7.69 9.71 1.60
N LEU A 208 7.45 9.96 2.89
CA LEU A 208 8.36 10.76 3.73
C LEU A 208 9.70 10.05 3.95
N THR A 209 9.70 8.72 4.10
CA THR A 209 10.93 7.93 4.18
C THR A 209 11.70 7.92 2.86
N VAL A 210 11.02 7.82 1.70
CA VAL A 210 11.65 7.97 0.38
C VAL A 210 12.37 9.32 0.29
N ARG A 211 11.69 10.42 0.65
CA ARG A 211 12.28 11.77 0.68
C ARG A 211 13.50 11.83 1.60
N LYS A 212 13.41 11.27 2.81
CA LYS A 212 14.49 11.29 3.80
C LYS A 212 15.75 10.60 3.28
N VAL A 213 15.59 9.41 2.74
CA VAL A 213 16.69 8.59 2.23
C VAL A 213 17.31 9.20 0.95
N MET A 214 16.49 9.82 0.09
CA MET A 214 16.97 10.60 -1.06
C MET A 214 17.90 11.75 -0.60
N ASN A 215 17.51 12.48 0.46
CA ASN A 215 18.28 13.60 0.97
C ASN A 215 19.56 13.17 1.71
N ALA A 216 19.56 12.06 2.44
CA ALA A 216 20.74 11.57 3.16
C ALA A 216 21.96 11.38 2.24
N ARG A 217 21.72 10.97 0.99
CA ARG A 217 22.75 10.78 -0.04
C ARG A 217 23.31 12.10 -0.59
N THR A 218 22.56 13.20 -0.53
CA THR A 218 23.04 14.52 -0.99
C THR A 218 24.05 15.14 -0.04
N TRP A 219 24.08 14.72 1.23
CA TRP A 219 25.01 15.22 2.24
C TRP A 219 26.33 14.44 2.30
N SER A 220 26.40 13.21 1.77
CA SER A 220 27.64 12.42 1.80
C SER A 220 28.61 12.73 0.66
N PHE A 221 28.31 13.71 -0.18
CA PHE A 221 29.11 14.12 -1.36
C PHE A 221 29.44 15.63 -1.36
N ARG A 222 29.31 16.31 -0.22
CA ARG A 222 29.86 17.65 0.03
C ARG A 222 30.84 17.58 1.18
#